data_AF-A0A3M1WPU3-F1
#
_entry.id   AF-A0A3M1WPU3-F1
#
_cell.length_a   1.000
_cell.length_b   1.000
_cell.length_c   1.000
_cell.angle_alpha   90.00
_cell.angle_beta   90.00
_cell.angle_gamma   90.00
#
_symmetry.space_group_name_H-M   'P 1'
#
loop_
_entity.id
_entity.type
_entity.pdbx_description
1 polymer ?
#
loop_
_entity_poly.entity_id
_entity_poly.type
_entity_poly.pdbx_seq_one_letter_code
_entity_poly.pdbx_strand_id
1 'polypeptide(L)'
;MINDCSSYLSFHRYVLIVGVLLIISLSLPPPAQEKVTSILEALAQSRTVMYIGAHPDDENSIAGFLARSVGAGKKVYLVCFTRGENEPMDVGVPKGRPMAEARMQWLRDSAAILGAEPIQLPYTDGPSSVEE
;
A
#
# COMPACT_ATOMS: atom_id res chain seq x y z
N MET A 1 28.17 6.52 70.18
CA MET A 1 26.89 6.99 69.61
C MET A 1 27.19 7.95 68.47
N ILE A 2 27.42 7.45 67.26
CA ILE A 2 27.43 8.26 66.04
C ILE A 2 26.54 7.47 65.06
N ASN A 3 25.22 7.65 65.23
CA ASN A 3 24.24 7.03 64.35
C ASN A 3 24.21 7.84 63.04
N ASP A 4 24.98 7.37 62.07
CA ASP A 4 24.51 7.09 60.71
C ASP A 4 23.75 8.19 59.95
N CYS A 5 24.25 9.43 60.02
CA CYS A 5 23.72 10.58 59.27
C CYS A 5 23.83 10.40 57.73
N SER A 6 24.82 9.60 57.27
CA SER A 6 25.03 9.29 55.84
C SER A 6 23.90 8.40 55.26
N SER A 7 23.43 7.43 56.03
CA SER A 7 22.37 6.50 55.63
C SER A 7 21.02 7.18 55.44
N TYR A 8 20.69 8.15 56.30
CA TYR A 8 19.46 8.95 56.18
C TYR A 8 19.46 9.85 54.95
N LEU A 9 20.60 10.44 54.61
CA LEU A 9 20.73 11.30 53.43
C LEU A 9 20.64 10.49 52.12
N SER A 10 21.20 9.28 52.10
CA SER A 10 21.03 8.33 50.99
C SER A 10 19.58 7.87 50.84
N PHE A 11 18.88 7.58 51.93
CA PHE A 11 17.48 7.17 51.90
C PHE A 11 16.56 8.26 51.33
N HIS A 12 16.74 9.51 51.74
CA HIS A 12 15.95 10.63 51.22
C HIS A 12 16.20 10.88 49.73
N ARG A 13 17.45 10.75 49.27
CA ARG A 13 17.79 10.84 47.84
C ARG A 13 17.14 9.73 47.04
N TYR A 14 17.10 8.51 47.57
CA TYR A 14 16.40 7.39 46.94
C TYR A 14 14.90 7.65 46.81
N VAL A 15 14.25 8.11 47.89
CA VAL A 15 12.81 8.42 47.87
C VAL A 15 12.51 9.53 46.86
N LEU A 16 13.34 10.58 46.79
CA LEU A 16 13.18 11.65 45.81
C LEU A 16 13.39 11.17 44.37
N ILE A 17 14.42 10.39 44.10
CA ILE A 17 14.69 9.86 42.75
C ILE A 17 13.55 8.94 42.31
N VAL A 18 13.11 8.02 43.18
CA VAL A 18 12.00 7.12 42.89
C VAL A 18 10.71 7.91 42.67
N GLY A 19 10.43 8.91 43.52
CA GLY A 19 9.25 9.77 43.38
C GLY A 19 9.24 10.55 42.07
N VAL A 20 10.38 11.13 41.69
CA VAL A 20 10.53 11.85 40.41
C VAL A 20 10.38 10.91 39.22
N LEU A 21 10.99 9.72 39.25
CA LEU A 21 10.84 8.72 38.19
C LEU A 21 9.39 8.23 38.06
N LEU A 22 8.68 8.09 39.18
CA LEU A 22 7.26 7.70 39.18
C LEU A 22 6.41 8.80 38.53
N ILE A 23 6.62 10.07 38.93
CA ILE A 23 5.90 11.23 38.36
C ILE A 23 6.18 11.35 36.85
N ILE A 24 7.43 11.17 36.41
CA ILE A 24 7.80 11.15 34.99
C ILE A 24 7.08 10.02 34.26
N SER A 25 7.05 8.82 34.84
CA SER A 25 6.38 7.65 34.24
C SER A 25 4.86 7.82 34.13
N LEU A 26 4.24 8.48 35.11
CA LEU A 26 2.81 8.81 35.11
C LEU A 26 2.45 9.96 34.16
N SER A 27 3.41 10.83 33.84
CA SER A 27 3.21 12.00 32.97
C SER A 27 3.53 11.72 31.49
N LEU A 28 4.17 10.58 31.20
CA LEU A 28 4.37 10.14 29.83
C LEU A 28 3.02 9.68 29.26
N PRO A 29 2.59 10.20 28.09
CA PRO A 29 1.44 9.63 27.41
C PRO A 29 1.70 8.14 27.16
N PRO A 30 0.67 7.28 27.21
CA PRO A 30 0.85 5.88 26.85
C PRO A 30 1.55 5.81 25.49
N PRO A 31 2.48 4.87 25.27
CA PRO A 31 3.11 4.70 23.97
C PRO A 31 2.00 4.63 22.94
N ALA A 32 2.10 5.44 21.88
CA ALA A 32 1.08 5.52 20.86
C ALA A 32 0.76 4.10 20.39
N GLN A 33 -0.42 3.61 20.78
CA GLN A 33 -0.85 2.28 20.40
C GLN A 33 -1.09 2.36 18.90
N GLU A 34 -0.25 1.68 18.13
CA GLU A 34 -0.36 1.66 16.68
C GLU A 34 -1.77 1.16 16.34
N LYS A 35 -2.60 2.09 15.88
CA LYS A 35 -4.00 1.79 15.61
C LYS A 35 -4.02 0.93 14.37
N VAL A 36 -4.09 -0.39 14.56
CA VAL A 36 -4.28 -1.35 13.48
C VAL A 36 -5.64 -1.05 12.86
N THR A 37 -5.61 -0.20 11.84
CA THR A 37 -6.78 0.17 11.07
C THR A 37 -7.11 -1.04 10.21
N SER A 38 -8.34 -1.52 10.27
CA SER A 38 -8.72 -2.65 9.42
C SER A 38 -8.52 -2.25 7.95
N ILE A 39 -8.21 -3.22 7.09
CA ILE A 39 -8.05 -2.97 5.65
C ILE A 39 -9.29 -2.27 5.08
N LEU A 40 -10.47 -2.64 5.57
CA LEU A 40 -11.74 -2.03 5.16
C LEU A 40 -11.84 -0.56 5.55
N GLU A 41 -11.45 -0.18 6.76
CA GLU A 41 -11.42 1.21 7.21
C GLU A 41 -10.38 2.03 6.42
N ALA A 42 -9.19 1.46 6.21
CA ALA A 42 -8.14 2.12 5.43
C ALA A 42 -8.61 2.39 4.00
N LEU A 43 -9.24 1.41 3.36
CA LEU A 43 -9.84 1.57 2.05
C LEU A 43 -11.01 2.56 2.06
N ALA A 44 -11.87 2.55 3.09
CA ALA A 44 -13.00 3.48 3.18
C ALA A 44 -12.54 4.93 3.30
N GLN A 45 -11.49 5.20 4.06
CA GLN A 45 -10.95 6.54 4.32
C GLN A 45 -10.00 7.04 3.22
N SER A 46 -9.52 6.16 2.33
CA SER A 46 -8.61 6.57 1.27
C SER A 46 -9.30 7.45 0.23
N ARG A 47 -8.58 8.48 -0.23
CA ARG A 47 -8.99 9.34 -1.37
C ARG A 47 -8.51 8.80 -2.71
N THR A 48 -7.51 7.91 -2.68
CA THR A 48 -6.87 7.34 -3.86
C THR A 48 -6.81 5.82 -3.71
N VAL A 49 -7.04 5.13 -4.81
CA VAL A 49 -6.88 3.67 -4.94
C VAL A 49 -5.93 3.42 -6.10
N MET A 50 -4.92 2.59 -5.88
CA MET A 50 -4.02 2.14 -6.93
C MET A 50 -4.12 0.62 -6.99
N TYR A 51 -4.65 0.14 -8.11
CA TYR A 51 -4.58 -1.27 -8.45
C TYR A 51 -3.26 -1.57 -9.14
N ILE A 52 -2.69 -2.74 -8.86
CA ILE A 52 -1.45 -3.20 -9.44
C ILE A 52 -1.66 -4.63 -9.93
N GLY A 53 -1.61 -4.82 -11.25
CA GLY A 53 -1.72 -6.10 -11.95
C GLY A 53 -0.44 -6.43 -12.74
N ALA A 54 -0.25 -7.70 -13.08
CA ALA A 54 0.91 -8.13 -13.86
C ALA A 54 0.72 -7.78 -15.34
N HIS A 55 -0.48 -8.04 -15.87
CA HIS A 55 -0.82 -7.88 -17.28
C HIS A 55 -2.08 -7.02 -17.46
N PRO A 56 -2.29 -6.43 -18.65
CA PRO A 56 -3.55 -5.77 -18.99
C PRO A 56 -4.69 -6.78 -19.13
N ASP A 57 -5.70 -6.69 -18.26
CA ASP A 57 -6.90 -7.57 -18.08
C ASP A 57 -7.05 -8.09 -16.64
N ASP A 58 -5.97 -8.16 -15.87
CA ASP A 58 -5.99 -8.61 -14.48
C ASP A 58 -6.95 -7.77 -13.61
N GLU A 59 -7.15 -6.49 -13.95
CA GLU A 59 -8.04 -5.58 -13.24
C GLU A 59 -9.50 -6.05 -13.26
N ASN A 60 -9.89 -6.84 -14.27
CA ASN A 60 -11.24 -7.36 -14.44
C ASN A 60 -11.68 -8.19 -13.23
N SER A 61 -10.73 -8.87 -12.57
CA SER A 61 -10.97 -9.67 -11.37
C SER A 61 -11.55 -8.85 -10.21
N ILE A 62 -11.31 -7.54 -10.19
CA ILE A 62 -11.79 -6.63 -9.14
C ILE A 62 -12.51 -5.39 -9.69
N ALA A 63 -12.92 -5.39 -10.96
CA ALA A 63 -13.51 -4.24 -11.64
C ALA A 63 -14.69 -3.63 -10.87
N GLY A 64 -15.52 -4.45 -10.23
CA GLY A 64 -16.64 -3.97 -9.40
C GLY A 64 -16.20 -3.13 -8.19
N PHE A 65 -15.04 -3.43 -7.59
CA PHE A 65 -14.47 -2.60 -6.52
C PHE A 65 -13.90 -1.28 -7.06
N LEU A 66 -13.24 -1.34 -8.21
CA LEU A 66 -12.67 -0.16 -8.87
C LEU A 66 -13.77 0.82 -9.28
N ALA A 67 -14.82 0.34 -9.95
CA ALA A 67 -15.98 1.13 -10.33
C ALA A 67 -16.68 1.77 -9.11
N ARG A 68 -16.86 1.01 -8.01
CA ARG A 68 -17.39 1.56 -6.76
C ARG A 68 -16.48 2.63 -6.15
N SER A 69 -15.17 2.47 -6.26
CA SER A 69 -14.20 3.45 -5.75
C SER A 69 -14.27 4.77 -6.51
N VAL A 70 -14.35 4.70 -7.84
CA VAL A 70 -14.60 5.88 -8.70
C VAL A 70 -15.96 6.51 -8.37
N GLY A 71 -17.02 5.71 -8.24
CA GLY A 71 -18.35 6.18 -7.86
C GLY A 71 -18.40 6.86 -6.47
N ALA A 72 -17.49 6.49 -5.57
CA ALA A 72 -17.30 7.16 -4.28
C ALA A 72 -16.41 8.42 -4.35
N GLY A 73 -16.07 8.88 -5.55
CA GLY A 73 -15.26 10.08 -5.79
C GLY A 73 -13.76 9.90 -5.55
N LYS A 74 -13.27 8.66 -5.50
CA LYS A 74 -11.84 8.39 -5.32
C LYS A 74 -11.09 8.50 -6.63
N LYS A 75 -9.83 8.93 -6.56
CA LYS A 75 -8.91 8.84 -7.70
C LYS A 75 -8.44 7.40 -7.84
N VAL A 76 -8.62 6.79 -9.02
CA VAL A 76 -8.27 5.37 -9.25
C VAL A 76 -7.20 5.26 -10.32
N TYR A 77 -6.17 4.46 -10.05
CA TYR A 77 -5.10 4.13 -10.97
C TYR A 77 -5.06 2.64 -11.26
N LEU A 78 -4.83 2.26 -12.52
CA LEU A 78 -4.59 0.89 -12.95
C LEU A 78 -3.14 0.77 -13.38
N VAL A 79 -2.31 0.13 -12.56
CA VAL A 79 -0.90 -0.09 -12.86
C VAL A 79 -0.72 -1.50 -13.43
N CYS A 80 -0.17 -1.61 -14.64
CA CYS A 80 0.24 -2.88 -15.23
C CYS A 80 1.77 -2.95 -15.32
N PHE A 81 2.34 -4.05 -14.86
CA PHE A 81 3.80 -4.27 -14.94
C PHE A 81 4.27 -4.47 -16.37
N THR A 82 3.59 -5.34 -17.10
CA THR A 82 3.95 -5.80 -18.45
C THR A 82 2.87 -5.42 -19.45
N ARG A 83 3.11 -5.63 -20.75
CA ARG A 83 2.09 -5.40 -21.78
C ARG A 83 1.35 -6.68 -22.14
N GLY A 84 1.61 -7.80 -21.45
CA GLY A 84 0.98 -9.09 -21.71
C GLY A 84 1.25 -9.62 -23.12
N GLU A 85 2.40 -9.25 -23.70
CA GLU A 85 2.72 -9.51 -25.10
C GLU A 85 2.99 -10.99 -25.44
N ASN A 86 3.23 -11.82 -24.43
CA ASN A 86 3.64 -13.21 -24.61
C ASN A 86 2.53 -14.22 -24.29
N GLU A 87 1.44 -13.75 -23.69
CA GLU A 87 0.25 -14.56 -23.48
C GLU A 87 -0.46 -14.86 -24.82
N PRO A 88 -0.76 -16.14 -25.11
CA PRO A 88 -1.53 -16.50 -26.30
C PRO A 88 -3.00 -16.09 -26.15
N MET A 89 -3.58 -15.46 -27.18
CA MET A 89 -5.01 -15.19 -27.25
C MET A 89 -5.58 -15.52 -28.64
N ASP A 90 -6.80 -16.04 -28.66
CA ASP A 90 -7.52 -16.39 -29.88
C ASP A 90 -8.31 -15.19 -30.42
N VAL A 91 -7.57 -14.14 -30.77
CA VAL A 91 -8.11 -12.83 -31.20
C VAL A 91 -7.50 -12.34 -32.52
N GLY A 92 -6.77 -13.22 -33.21
CA GLY A 92 -6.13 -12.91 -34.49
C GLY A 92 -4.95 -11.94 -34.41
N VAL A 93 -4.44 -11.65 -33.20
CA VAL A 93 -3.27 -10.79 -32.98
C VAL A 93 -2.04 -11.65 -32.66
N PRO A 94 -0.93 -11.52 -33.40
CA PRO A 94 0.32 -12.23 -33.11
C PRO A 94 0.93 -11.79 -31.78
N LYS A 95 1.64 -12.70 -31.09
CA LYS A 95 2.47 -12.39 -29.91
C LYS A 95 3.55 -11.34 -30.21
N GLY A 96 4.11 -10.75 -29.16
CA GLY A 96 5.16 -9.74 -29.24
C GLY A 96 4.59 -8.33 -29.42
N ARG A 97 5.27 -7.49 -30.21
CA ARG A 97 4.91 -6.07 -30.38
C ARG A 97 3.44 -5.83 -30.77
N PRO A 98 2.83 -6.57 -31.72
CA PRO A 98 1.42 -6.38 -32.06
C PRO A 98 0.46 -6.65 -30.88
N MET A 99 0.73 -7.70 -30.10
CA MET A 99 -0.05 -8.00 -28.90
C MET A 99 0.11 -6.93 -27.82
N ALA A 100 1.35 -6.49 -27.58
CA ALA A 100 1.63 -5.38 -26.67
C ALA A 100 0.81 -4.14 -27.03
N GLU A 101 0.82 -3.72 -28.29
CA GLU A 101 0.08 -2.54 -28.75
C GLU A 101 -1.43 -2.69 -28.55
N ALA A 102 -1.98 -3.86 -28.90
CA ALA A 102 -3.39 -4.17 -28.73
C ALA A 102 -3.81 -4.15 -27.26
N ARG A 103 -3.10 -4.87 -26.39
CA ARG A 103 -3.41 -4.94 -24.94
C ARG A 103 -3.23 -3.60 -24.25
N MET A 104 -2.26 -2.80 -24.68
CA MET A 104 -2.13 -1.43 -24.19
C MET A 104 -3.31 -0.54 -24.58
N GLN A 105 -3.91 -0.75 -25.74
CA GLN A 105 -5.14 -0.07 -26.11
C GLN A 105 -6.31 -0.56 -25.25
N TRP A 106 -6.44 -1.86 -25.04
CA TRP A 106 -7.50 -2.42 -24.19
C TRP A 106 -7.40 -1.95 -22.74
N LEU A 107 -6.18 -1.80 -22.19
CA LEU A 107 -5.99 -1.20 -20.87
C LEU A 107 -6.53 0.23 -20.81
N ARG A 108 -6.25 1.04 -21.84
CA ARG A 108 -6.75 2.42 -21.92
C ARG A 108 -8.27 2.45 -22.01
N ASP A 109 -8.85 1.56 -22.81
CA ASP A 109 -10.30 1.47 -22.98
C ASP A 109 -10.99 0.99 -21.69
N SER A 110 -10.44 -0.04 -21.03
CA SER A 110 -10.87 -0.53 -19.72
C SER A 110 -10.82 0.57 -18.65
N ALA A 111 -9.69 1.29 -18.58
CA ALA A 111 -9.53 2.41 -17.65
C ALA A 111 -10.55 3.52 -17.91
N ALA A 112 -10.80 3.87 -19.18
CA ALA A 112 -11.79 4.86 -19.55
C ALA A 112 -13.22 4.45 -19.13
N ILE A 113 -13.58 3.19 -19.32
CA ILE A 113 -14.88 2.64 -18.89
C ILE A 113 -15.02 2.70 -17.36
N LEU A 114 -13.95 2.36 -16.64
CA LEU A 114 -13.95 2.35 -15.18
C LEU A 114 -13.88 3.76 -14.57
N GLY A 115 -13.46 4.78 -15.32
CA GLY A 115 -13.16 6.12 -14.81
C GLY A 115 -11.83 6.18 -14.04
N ALA A 116 -10.86 5.37 -14.45
CA ALA A 116 -9.53 5.26 -13.85
C ALA A 116 -8.42 5.77 -14.78
N GLU A 117 -7.22 5.99 -14.23
CA GLU A 117 -6.02 6.39 -14.97
C GLU A 117 -5.09 5.17 -15.18
N PRO A 118 -4.79 4.77 -16.43
CA PRO A 118 -3.88 3.67 -16.70
C PRO A 118 -2.41 4.11 -16.56
N ILE A 119 -1.60 3.24 -15.97
CA ILE A 119 -0.14 3.40 -15.82
C ILE A 119 0.53 2.12 -16.32
N GLN A 120 1.40 2.26 -17.31
CA GLN A 120 2.18 1.14 -17.84
C GLN A 120 3.62 1.21 -17.36
N LEU A 121 4.12 0.11 -16.79
CA LEU A 121 5.53 -0.05 -16.51
C LEU A 121 6.27 -0.74 -17.66
N PRO A 122 7.59 -0.56 -17.80
CA PRO A 122 8.33 -1.00 -18.98
C PRO A 122 8.87 -2.43 -18.83
N TYR A 123 8.17 -3.35 -18.16
CA TYR A 123 8.62 -4.73 -18.00
C TYR A 123 8.13 -5.63 -19.13
N THR A 124 8.92 -6.65 -19.44
CA THR A 124 8.57 -7.69 -20.42
C THR A 124 7.75 -8.78 -19.74
N ASP A 125 6.76 -9.28 -20.48
CA ASP A 125 5.91 -10.38 -20.03
C ASP A 125 6.64 -11.74 -20.05
N GLY A 126 6.68 -12.44 -18.91
CA GLY A 126 7.22 -13.80 -18.81
C GLY A 126 8.74 -13.97 -18.97
N PRO A 127 9.25 -15.22 -18.87
CA PRO A 127 10.68 -15.52 -18.85
C PRO A 127 11.36 -15.47 -20.23
N SER A 128 10.61 -15.21 -21.30
CA SER A 128 11.10 -15.24 -22.68
C SER A 128 11.18 -13.82 -23.21
N SER A 129 12.38 -13.28 -23.39
CA SER A 129 12.59 -12.17 -24.31
C SER A 129 12.23 -12.66 -25.70
N VAL A 130 10.99 -12.44 -26.14
CA VAL A 130 10.60 -12.76 -27.51
C VAL A 130 11.26 -11.69 -28.37
N GLU A 131 12.11 -12.14 -29.29
CA GLU A 131 12.74 -11.29 -30.29
C GLU A 131 11.71 -10.36 -30.94
N GLU A 132 12.11 -9.09 -31.12
CA GLU A 132 11.31 -7.91 -31.47
C GLU A 132 10.40 -8.02 -32.71
#